data_AF-A0A1D3RYZ8-F1
#
_entry.id   AF-A0A1D3RYZ8-F1
#
_cell.length_a   1.000
_cell.length_b   1.000
_cell.length_c   1.000
_cell.angle_alpha   90.00
_cell.angle_beta   90.00
_cell.angle_gamma   90.00
#
_symmetry.space_group_name_H-M   'P 1'
#
loop_
_entity.id
_entity.type
_entity.pdbx_description
1 polymer ?
#
loop_
_entity_poly.entity_id
_entity_poly.type
_entity_poly.pdbx_seq_one_letter_code
_entity_poly.pdbx_strand_id
1 'polypeptide(L)'
;MNKGKQNKKAINNKIGNKKKKHVKFKRVKKVQFKGEKKILIKKSENSQILKKTHKKRKFSTAYKKKEYEKKLLKQENEYVNLKNQLENENFDDNIHCVFAMKNNVDCINPKSKEILQELNLQEKFKGVLLVNNKENMEKLFLVKPYACYGYLKKYNCYNLLEKKLYLKDNEEIKRCDSNKIIEKLFGNEGINSFPLFCEYIFECKNNADNIMKEYIIPFDFSFLKNSTTFDFLQFKNDLVGFMKDEINDVLEKII
;
A
#
# COMPACT_ATOMS: atom_id res chain seq x y z
N MET A 1 43.70 -76.02 28.29
CA MET A 1 43.08 -74.70 28.55
C MET A 1 44.06 -73.59 28.16
N ASN A 2 43.53 -72.52 27.56
CA ASN A 2 44.05 -71.15 27.44
C ASN A 2 45.19 -70.81 26.45
N LYS A 3 44.74 -70.49 25.21
CA LYS A 3 44.89 -69.20 24.49
C LYS A 3 45.76 -68.16 25.24
N GLY A 4 46.81 -67.54 24.70
CA GLY A 4 47.21 -67.28 23.33
C GLY A 4 46.98 -65.79 22.98
N LYS A 5 48.05 -65.00 22.80
CA LYS A 5 48.17 -63.98 21.72
C LYS A 5 49.55 -63.35 21.66
N GLN A 6 50.14 -63.47 20.48
CA GLN A 6 51.43 -62.93 20.05
C GLN A 6 51.33 -61.43 19.73
N ASN A 7 52.37 -60.69 20.10
CA ASN A 7 52.70 -59.37 19.61
C ASN A 7 53.27 -59.45 18.19
N LYS A 8 52.97 -58.47 17.32
CA LYS A 8 53.89 -57.96 16.30
C LYS A 8 53.45 -56.58 15.78
N LYS A 9 54.40 -55.65 15.81
CA LYS A 9 54.34 -54.26 15.30
C LYS A 9 54.62 -54.23 13.78
N ALA A 10 54.06 -53.24 13.09
CA ALA A 10 54.57 -52.64 11.83
C ALA A 10 53.92 -51.23 11.70
N ILE A 11 54.63 -50.10 11.85
CA ILE A 11 55.50 -49.33 10.92
C ILE A 11 54.73 -48.39 9.95
N ASN A 12 55.03 -47.07 10.11
CA ASN A 12 55.00 -45.94 9.14
C ASN A 12 53.63 -45.48 8.57
N ASN A 13 53.33 -44.20 8.25
CA ASN A 13 54.09 -42.99 7.93
C ASN A 13 53.17 -41.75 8.09
N LYS A 14 53.74 -40.60 8.46
CA LYS A 14 53.06 -39.28 8.47
C LYS A 14 52.93 -38.74 7.04
N ILE A 15 51.76 -38.18 6.65
CA ILE A 15 51.63 -37.02 5.75
C ILE A 15 50.28 -36.29 6.01
N GLY A 16 50.36 -35.00 6.36
CA GLY A 16 49.47 -33.95 5.81
C GLY A 16 48.05 -33.74 6.35
N ASN A 17 47.89 -33.23 7.58
CA ASN A 17 46.63 -32.64 8.04
C ASN A 17 46.37 -31.26 7.38
N LYS A 18 45.87 -31.23 6.14
CA LYS A 18 45.22 -30.03 5.58
C LYS A 18 43.82 -29.91 6.21
N LYS A 19 43.69 -29.11 7.27
CA LYS A 19 42.40 -28.73 7.85
C LYS A 19 41.56 -28.00 6.79
N LYS A 20 40.60 -28.68 6.16
CA LYS A 20 39.54 -28.03 5.39
C LYS A 20 38.74 -27.14 6.35
N LYS A 21 38.88 -25.82 6.23
CA LYS A 21 38.06 -24.86 6.98
C LYS A 21 36.63 -24.96 6.43
N HIS A 22 35.74 -25.64 7.15
CA HIS A 22 34.30 -25.51 6.91
C HIS A 22 33.89 -24.08 7.27
N VAL A 23 33.57 -23.27 6.26
CA VAL A 23 32.88 -22.00 6.46
C VAL A 23 31.46 -22.35 6.89
N LYS A 24 31.16 -22.16 8.18
CA LYS A 24 29.77 -22.21 8.65
C LYS A 24 29.04 -21.03 8.04
N PHE A 25 28.25 -21.26 7.00
CA PHE A 25 27.27 -20.28 6.54
C PHE A 25 26.38 -19.96 7.74
N LYS A 26 26.46 -18.73 8.26
CA LYS A 26 25.50 -18.24 9.24
C LYS A 26 24.13 -18.31 8.57
N ARG A 27 23.25 -19.17 9.09
CA ARG A 27 21.84 -19.22 8.70
C ARG A 27 21.31 -17.78 8.75
N VAL A 28 20.99 -17.21 7.60
CA VAL A 28 20.34 -15.89 7.53
C VAL A 28 19.09 -16.01 8.39
N LYS A 29 19.05 -15.27 9.50
CA LYS A 29 17.86 -15.23 10.36
C LYS A 29 16.75 -14.69 9.47
N LYS A 30 15.70 -15.48 9.22
CA LYS A 30 14.42 -14.94 8.76
C LYS A 30 14.07 -13.82 9.72
N VAL A 31 14.07 -12.58 9.23
CA VAL A 31 13.59 -11.43 10.01
C VAL A 31 12.09 -11.67 10.16
N GLN A 32 11.67 -12.22 11.31
CA GLN A 32 10.26 -12.27 11.67
C GLN A 32 9.86 -10.85 12.01
N PHE A 33 9.07 -10.20 11.14
CA PHE A 33 8.46 -8.92 11.46
C PHE A 33 7.54 -9.13 12.67
N LYS A 34 7.91 -8.50 13.78
CA LYS A 34 7.30 -8.69 15.12
C LYS A 34 5.93 -8.00 15.24
N GLY A 35 5.08 -8.11 14.22
CA GLY A 35 3.83 -7.36 14.09
C GLY A 35 2.71 -8.04 13.29
N GLU A 36 2.84 -9.30 12.89
CA GLU A 36 1.82 -9.99 12.10
C GLU A 36 0.64 -10.46 12.98
N LYS A 37 -0.23 -9.52 13.35
CA LYS A 37 -1.61 -9.88 13.70
C LYS A 37 -2.33 -10.20 12.41
N LYS A 38 -2.84 -11.43 12.24
CA LYS A 38 -3.85 -11.74 11.23
C LYS A 38 -5.01 -10.75 11.42
N ILE A 39 -5.17 -9.81 10.50
CA ILE A 39 -6.30 -8.89 10.50
C ILE A 39 -7.45 -9.65 9.82
N LEU A 40 -8.17 -10.44 10.61
CA LEU A 40 -9.50 -10.88 10.23
C LEU A 40 -10.36 -9.62 10.03
N ILE A 41 -11.12 -9.55 8.94
CA ILE A 41 -12.18 -8.57 8.79
C ILE A 41 -13.11 -8.79 9.98
N LYS A 42 -13.02 -7.93 11.00
CA LYS A 42 -13.93 -7.98 12.13
C LYS A 42 -15.30 -7.65 11.57
N LYS A 43 -16.15 -8.67 11.41
CA LYS A 43 -17.61 -8.48 11.39
C LYS A 43 -17.94 -7.52 12.51
N SER A 44 -18.55 -6.40 12.14
CA SER A 44 -18.82 -5.22 12.93
C SER A 44 -19.91 -5.48 13.97
N GLU A 45 -19.69 -6.42 14.89
CA GLU A 45 -20.70 -6.81 15.88
C GLU A 45 -20.18 -6.76 17.33
N ASN A 46 -18.87 -6.70 17.57
CA ASN A 46 -18.30 -6.67 18.93
C ASN A 46 -17.58 -5.36 19.31
N SER A 47 -18.10 -4.22 18.85
CA SER A 47 -17.66 -2.88 19.27
C SER A 47 -18.71 -2.15 20.13
N GLN A 48 -19.57 -2.88 20.85
CA GLN A 48 -20.61 -2.26 21.68
C GLN A 48 -20.26 -2.08 23.17
N ILE A 49 -19.07 -2.48 23.66
CA ILE A 49 -18.76 -2.42 25.12
C ILE A 49 -17.41 -1.75 25.44
N LEU A 50 -17.01 -0.76 24.66
CA LEU A 50 -15.92 0.15 25.05
C LEU A 50 -16.51 1.51 25.48
N LYS A 51 -16.98 1.51 26.73
CA LYS A 51 -17.05 2.66 27.65
C LYS A 51 -17.29 4.00 26.97
N LYS A 52 -18.58 4.35 26.88
CA LYS A 52 -19.10 5.72 26.76
C LYS A 52 -18.53 6.60 27.88
N THR A 53 -17.28 7.04 27.72
CA THR A 53 -16.80 8.22 28.42
C THR A 53 -17.40 9.40 27.68
N HIS A 54 -18.59 9.80 28.11
CA HIS A 54 -19.16 11.10 27.79
C HIS A 54 -18.27 12.20 28.39
N LYS A 55 -17.04 12.36 27.87
CA LYS A 55 -16.37 13.65 27.90
C LYS A 55 -17.22 14.54 27.03
N LYS A 56 -18.17 15.25 27.65
CA LYS A 56 -18.87 16.39 27.08
C LYS A 56 -17.82 17.21 26.33
N ARG A 57 -17.85 17.11 25.00
CA ARG A 57 -16.91 17.77 24.11
C ARG A 57 -17.09 19.26 24.37
N LYS A 58 -16.16 19.87 25.10
CA LYS A 58 -16.06 21.33 25.29
C LYS A 58 -15.66 22.06 23.98
N PHE A 59 -16.19 21.60 22.85
CA PHE A 59 -15.97 22.10 21.49
C PHE A 59 -17.28 22.34 20.74
N SER A 60 -18.43 22.27 21.43
CA SER A 60 -19.76 22.62 20.91
C SER A 60 -19.99 24.14 20.88
N THR A 61 -19.01 24.92 20.43
CA THR A 61 -19.21 26.36 20.26
C THR A 61 -19.85 26.59 18.88
N ALA A 62 -20.96 27.33 18.84
CA ALA A 62 -21.65 27.69 17.60
C ALA A 62 -20.69 28.24 16.51
N TYR A 63 -19.61 28.88 16.96
CA TYR A 63 -18.50 29.34 16.12
C TYR A 63 -17.84 28.22 15.30
N LYS A 64 -17.46 27.09 15.90
CA LYS A 64 -16.84 25.97 15.16
C LYS A 64 -17.79 25.33 14.16
N LYS A 65 -19.09 25.27 14.50
CA LYS A 65 -20.13 24.82 13.58
C LYS A 65 -20.23 25.77 12.37
N LYS A 66 -20.27 27.07 12.62
CA LYS A 66 -20.26 28.11 11.58
C LYS A 66 -19.01 28.07 10.70
N GLU A 67 -17.84 27.83 11.27
CA GLU A 67 -16.59 27.65 10.50
C GLU A 67 -16.63 26.37 9.64
N TYR A 68 -17.17 25.27 10.17
CA TYR A 68 -17.34 24.03 9.43
C TYR A 68 -18.31 24.21 8.25
N GLU A 69 -19.45 24.85 8.48
CA GLU A 69 -20.43 25.19 7.43
C GLU A 69 -19.81 26.08 6.35
N LYS A 70 -19.03 27.10 6.72
CA LYS A 70 -18.29 27.93 5.76
C LYS A 70 -17.30 27.12 4.92
N LYS A 71 -16.56 26.20 5.54
CA LYS A 71 -15.61 25.32 4.83
C LYS A 71 -16.34 24.41 3.85
N LEU A 72 -17.46 23.84 4.28
CA LEU A 72 -18.28 22.98 3.44
C LEU A 72 -18.82 23.73 2.22
N LEU A 73 -19.38 24.92 2.42
CA LEU A 73 -19.88 25.76 1.33
C LEU A 73 -18.76 26.12 0.33
N LYS A 74 -17.56 26.45 0.83
CA LYS A 74 -16.39 26.69 -0.03
C LYS A 74 -16.04 25.46 -0.87
N GLN A 75 -16.06 24.28 -0.27
CA GLN A 75 -15.80 23.00 -0.94
C GLN A 75 -16.88 22.63 -1.96
N GLU A 76 -18.13 22.98 -1.71
CA GLU A 76 -19.22 22.80 -2.66
C GLU A 76 -19.04 23.68 -3.89
N ASN A 77 -18.71 24.95 -3.70
CA ASN A 77 -18.42 25.88 -4.78
C ASN A 77 -17.19 25.41 -5.60
N GLU A 78 -16.14 24.97 -4.91
CA GLU A 78 -14.94 24.41 -5.55
C GLU A 78 -15.27 23.16 -6.38
N TYR A 79 -16.12 22.27 -5.85
CA TYR A 79 -16.58 21.09 -6.58
C TYR A 79 -17.35 21.45 -7.86
N VAL A 80 -18.22 22.46 -7.81
CA VAL A 80 -18.93 22.96 -9.00
C VAL A 80 -17.96 23.53 -10.02
N ASN A 81 -16.96 24.31 -9.56
CA ASN A 81 -15.93 24.85 -10.45
C ASN A 81 -15.12 23.73 -11.12
N LEU A 82 -14.71 22.71 -10.37
CA LEU A 82 -14.01 21.53 -10.92
C LEU A 82 -14.90 20.80 -11.92
N LYS A 83 -16.19 20.65 -11.64
CA LYS A 83 -17.12 20.01 -12.58
C LYS A 83 -17.21 20.77 -13.90
N ASN A 84 -17.24 22.11 -13.85
CA ASN A 84 -17.26 22.93 -15.06
C ASN A 84 -15.92 22.90 -15.82
N GLN A 85 -14.80 22.83 -15.09
CA GLN A 85 -13.48 22.68 -15.69
C GLN A 85 -13.34 21.32 -16.39
N LEU A 86 -13.89 20.27 -15.78
CA LEU A 86 -13.84 18.90 -16.31
C LEU A 86 -14.37 18.78 -17.73
N GLU A 87 -15.39 19.56 -18.10
CA GLU A 87 -15.97 19.56 -19.44
C GLU A 87 -14.96 19.99 -20.53
N ASN A 88 -13.93 20.74 -20.16
CA ASN A 88 -12.90 21.25 -21.05
C ASN A 88 -11.55 20.53 -20.89
N GLU A 89 -11.43 19.61 -19.93
CA GLU A 89 -10.18 18.91 -19.64
C GLU A 89 -10.04 17.67 -20.54
N ASN A 90 -8.87 17.56 -21.17
CA ASN A 90 -8.52 16.39 -21.97
C ASN A 90 -7.55 15.52 -21.18
N PHE A 91 -7.98 14.31 -20.83
CA PHE A 91 -7.12 13.32 -20.21
C PHE A 91 -6.28 12.58 -21.24
N ASP A 92 -5.12 12.10 -20.82
CA ASP A 92 -4.26 11.27 -21.66
C ASP A 92 -4.95 9.91 -21.91
N ASP A 93 -5.09 9.54 -23.18
CA ASP A 93 -5.70 8.28 -23.61
C ASP A 93 -4.77 7.07 -23.44
N ASN A 94 -3.48 7.30 -23.18
CA ASN A 94 -2.52 6.23 -22.99
C ASN A 94 -2.75 5.47 -21.69
N ILE A 95 -2.74 4.14 -21.77
CA ILE A 95 -2.91 3.27 -20.60
C ILE A 95 -1.65 3.35 -19.72
N HIS A 96 -1.81 3.89 -18.52
CA HIS A 96 -0.77 4.02 -17.52
C HIS A 96 -1.25 3.54 -16.15
N CYS A 97 -0.31 3.05 -15.33
CA CYS A 97 -0.58 2.74 -13.94
C CYS A 97 -0.51 4.03 -13.11
N VAL A 98 -1.62 4.41 -12.48
CA VAL A 98 -1.76 5.62 -11.67
C VAL A 98 -1.71 5.24 -10.20
N PHE A 99 -0.92 5.97 -9.43
CA PHE A 99 -0.99 5.93 -7.97
C PHE A 99 -1.72 7.16 -7.46
N ALA A 100 -2.70 6.96 -6.58
CA ALA A 100 -3.43 8.01 -5.91
C ALA A 100 -3.35 7.83 -4.39
N MET A 101 -3.17 8.93 -3.64
CA MET A 101 -3.08 8.92 -2.19
C MET A 101 -3.96 10.01 -1.58
N LYS A 102 -4.64 9.66 -0.48
CA LYS A 102 -5.55 10.55 0.23
C LYS A 102 -4.80 11.52 1.15
N ASN A 103 -5.11 12.81 1.05
CA ASN A 103 -4.50 13.87 1.86
C ASN A 103 -5.09 13.99 3.27
N ASN A 104 -4.40 14.76 4.12
CA ASN A 104 -4.81 15.07 5.49
C ASN A 104 -5.90 16.16 5.57
N VAL A 105 -7.07 15.90 4.96
CA VAL A 105 -8.21 16.83 5.00
C VAL A 105 -9.33 16.23 5.84
N ASP A 106 -9.82 16.96 6.86
CA ASP A 106 -10.89 16.50 7.76
C ASP A 106 -12.30 16.74 7.22
N CYS A 107 -12.58 17.95 6.73
CA CYS A 107 -13.88 18.33 6.20
C CYS A 107 -13.93 17.94 4.72
N ILE A 108 -14.95 17.19 4.30
CA ILE A 108 -15.12 16.73 2.93
C ILE A 108 -16.57 16.94 2.53
N ASN A 109 -16.77 17.56 1.36
CA ASN A 109 -18.08 17.66 0.72
C ASN A 109 -18.69 16.26 0.49
N PRO A 110 -19.97 16.01 0.87
CA PRO A 110 -20.66 14.75 0.63
C PRO A 110 -20.48 14.18 -0.79
N LYS A 111 -20.58 15.01 -1.83
CA LYS A 111 -20.41 14.56 -3.23
C LYS A 111 -19.01 14.03 -3.50
N SER A 112 -17.98 14.77 -3.06
CA SER A 112 -16.59 14.32 -3.17
C SER A 112 -16.30 13.10 -2.30
N LYS A 113 -17.00 12.96 -1.18
CA LYS A 113 -16.88 11.79 -0.31
C LYS A 113 -17.36 10.52 -1.01
N GLU A 114 -18.49 10.57 -1.71
CA GLU A 114 -18.99 9.43 -2.50
C GLU A 114 -17.95 8.98 -3.54
N ILE A 115 -17.38 9.92 -4.29
CA ILE A 115 -16.32 9.62 -5.27
C ILE A 115 -15.08 9.01 -4.61
N LEU A 116 -14.64 9.54 -3.45
CA LEU A 116 -13.53 8.97 -2.70
C LEU A 116 -13.84 7.55 -2.18
N GLN A 117 -15.10 7.24 -1.89
CA GLN A 117 -15.51 5.89 -1.50
C GLN A 117 -15.41 4.92 -2.68
N GLU A 118 -15.85 5.32 -3.86
CA GLU A 118 -15.72 4.52 -5.09
C GLU A 118 -14.25 4.24 -5.46
N LEU A 119 -13.37 5.21 -5.25
CA LEU A 119 -11.93 5.07 -5.48
C LEU A 119 -11.19 4.30 -4.35
N ASN A 120 -11.89 3.83 -3.32
CA ASN A 120 -11.31 3.22 -2.12
C ASN A 120 -10.31 4.14 -1.34
N LEU A 121 -10.47 5.46 -1.45
CA LEU A 121 -9.65 6.50 -0.82
C LEU A 121 -10.34 7.18 0.38
N GLN A 122 -10.92 6.37 1.26
CA GLN A 122 -11.70 6.88 2.41
C GLN A 122 -10.82 7.38 3.56
N GLU A 123 -9.75 6.66 3.86
CA GLU A 123 -8.88 6.94 5.00
C GLU A 123 -7.69 7.82 4.62
N LYS A 124 -7.34 8.76 5.51
CA LYS A 124 -6.19 9.66 5.32
C LYS A 124 -4.88 8.89 5.20
N PHE A 125 -4.07 9.29 4.23
CA PHE A 125 -2.78 8.67 3.89
C PHE A 125 -2.88 7.19 3.55
N LYS A 126 -4.01 6.76 2.97
CA LYS A 126 -4.05 5.51 2.21
C LYS A 126 -3.80 5.81 0.75
N GLY A 127 -3.08 4.90 0.09
CA GLY A 127 -2.84 4.94 -1.34
C GLY A 127 -3.55 3.80 -2.06
N VAL A 128 -3.91 4.01 -3.32
CA VAL A 128 -4.50 3.01 -4.21
C VAL A 128 -3.80 3.05 -5.56
N LEU A 129 -3.81 1.91 -6.24
CA LEU A 129 -3.43 1.81 -7.65
C LEU A 129 -4.70 1.83 -8.49
N LEU A 130 -4.64 2.54 -9.62
CA LEU A 130 -5.73 2.67 -10.57
C LEU A 130 -5.17 2.58 -11.99
N VAL A 131 -5.98 2.13 -12.92
CA VAL A 131 -5.66 2.25 -14.35
C VAL A 131 -6.06 3.65 -14.82
N ASN A 132 -5.26 4.23 -15.73
CA ASN A 132 -5.54 5.49 -16.41
C ASN A 132 -6.74 5.34 -17.39
N ASN A 133 -7.93 5.17 -16.84
CA ASN A 133 -9.18 5.18 -17.58
C ASN A 133 -9.76 6.60 -17.53
N LYS A 134 -10.46 7.01 -18.59
CA LYS A 134 -11.15 8.31 -18.63
C LYS A 134 -12.03 8.52 -17.40
N GLU A 135 -12.84 7.54 -17.03
CA GLU A 135 -13.70 7.60 -15.84
C GLU A 135 -12.89 7.74 -14.53
N ASN A 136 -11.82 6.95 -14.37
CA ASN A 136 -10.98 7.03 -13.18
C ASN A 136 -10.31 8.42 -13.07
N MET A 137 -9.87 8.98 -14.19
CA MET A 137 -9.25 10.31 -14.24
C MET A 137 -10.24 11.44 -14.01
N GLU A 138 -11.46 11.35 -14.55
CA GLU A 138 -12.54 12.29 -14.27
C GLU A 138 -12.87 12.30 -12.77
N LYS A 139 -13.00 11.12 -12.15
CA LYS A 139 -13.21 10.98 -10.70
C LYS A 139 -12.07 11.59 -9.90
N LEU A 140 -10.82 11.29 -10.26
CA LEU A 140 -9.62 11.85 -9.61
C LEU A 140 -9.55 13.37 -9.74
N PHE A 141 -9.95 13.91 -10.90
CA PHE A 141 -10.01 15.35 -11.14
C PHE A 141 -11.03 16.04 -10.22
N LEU A 142 -12.22 15.46 -10.06
CA LEU A 142 -13.25 16.00 -9.16
C LEU A 142 -12.83 15.98 -7.68
N VAL A 143 -11.90 15.09 -7.30
CA VAL A 143 -11.34 14.99 -5.94
C VAL A 143 -9.94 15.55 -5.81
N LYS A 144 -9.47 16.33 -6.80
CA LYS A 144 -8.18 17.03 -6.82
C LYS A 144 -7.77 17.69 -5.49
N PRO A 145 -8.62 18.44 -4.75
CA PRO A 145 -8.20 19.07 -3.48
C PRO A 145 -7.96 18.07 -2.35
N TYR A 146 -8.44 16.83 -2.49
CA TYR A 146 -8.50 15.84 -1.43
C TYR A 146 -7.47 14.73 -1.56
N ALA A 147 -6.90 14.55 -2.74
CA ALA A 147 -5.96 13.49 -3.06
C ALA A 147 -4.84 14.01 -3.97
N CYS A 148 -3.65 13.42 -3.86
CA CYS A 148 -2.59 13.57 -4.84
C CYS A 148 -2.49 12.31 -5.69
N TYR A 149 -2.28 12.46 -6.99
CA TYR A 149 -2.15 11.31 -7.89
C TYR A 149 -1.19 11.59 -9.05
N GLY A 150 -0.64 10.54 -9.64
CA GLY A 150 0.29 10.64 -10.75
C GLY A 150 0.63 9.29 -11.37
N TYR A 151 1.42 9.33 -12.44
CA TYR A 151 1.85 8.13 -13.16
C TYR A 151 3.02 7.46 -12.47
N LEU A 152 2.95 6.14 -12.33
CA LEU A 152 4.01 5.36 -11.72
C LEU A 152 5.10 4.97 -12.71
N LYS A 153 6.34 4.98 -12.22
CA LYS A 153 7.46 4.29 -12.85
C LYS A 153 7.49 2.81 -12.46
N LYS A 154 8.01 1.96 -13.35
CA LYS A 154 8.10 0.50 -13.16
C LYS A 154 8.77 0.14 -11.82
N TYR A 155 9.91 0.78 -11.51
CA TYR A 155 10.64 0.57 -10.26
C TYR A 155 9.79 0.86 -9.02
N ASN A 156 9.09 2.00 -8.98
CA ASN A 156 8.31 2.41 -7.81
C ASN A 156 7.05 1.57 -7.63
N CYS A 157 6.40 1.17 -8.73
CA CYS A 157 5.29 0.21 -8.67
C CYS A 157 5.74 -1.10 -8.01
N TYR A 158 6.90 -1.63 -8.40
CA TYR A 158 7.38 -2.91 -7.91
C TYR A 158 7.78 -2.85 -6.45
N ASN A 159 8.51 -1.80 -6.06
CA ASN A 159 8.92 -1.56 -4.68
C ASN A 159 7.70 -1.37 -3.76
N LEU A 160 6.66 -0.68 -4.23
CA LEU A 160 5.40 -0.51 -3.52
C LEU A 160 4.70 -1.86 -3.29
N LEU A 161 4.54 -2.66 -4.35
CA LEU A 161 3.93 -3.99 -4.27
C LEU A 161 4.75 -4.92 -3.37
N GLU A 162 6.07 -4.95 -3.51
CA GLU A 162 6.92 -5.84 -2.72
C GLU A 162 6.85 -5.55 -1.22
N LYS A 163 6.89 -4.27 -0.84
CA LYS A 163 6.94 -3.87 0.57
C LYS A 163 5.57 -3.80 1.24
N LYS A 164 4.53 -3.37 0.51
CA LYS A 164 3.24 -2.97 1.11
C LYS A 164 2.02 -3.70 0.53
N LEU A 165 2.18 -4.71 -0.33
CA LEU A 165 1.05 -5.48 -0.86
C LEU A 165 0.38 -6.36 0.20
N TYR A 166 -0.88 -6.05 0.45
CA TYR A 166 -1.82 -6.93 1.14
C TYR A 166 -2.94 -7.29 0.17
N LEU A 167 -3.25 -8.57 0.09
CA LEU A 167 -4.27 -9.14 -0.77
C LEU A 167 -5.45 -9.61 0.07
N LYS A 168 -6.65 -9.37 -0.45
CA LYS A 168 -7.90 -9.89 0.07
C LYS A 168 -8.18 -11.26 -0.55
N ASP A 169 -8.25 -12.27 0.30
CA ASP A 169 -8.61 -13.65 -0.03
C ASP A 169 -9.96 -13.92 0.66
N ASN A 170 -11.05 -13.64 -0.06
CA ASN A 170 -12.42 -13.64 0.48
C ASN A 170 -12.58 -12.68 1.68
N GLU A 171 -12.74 -13.21 2.89
CA GLU A 171 -12.87 -12.44 4.14
C GLU A 171 -11.52 -12.23 4.87
N GLU A 172 -10.43 -12.81 4.37
CA GLU A 172 -9.12 -12.72 5.01
C GLU A 172 -8.20 -11.75 4.27
N ILE A 173 -7.47 -10.93 5.01
CA ILE A 173 -6.41 -10.06 4.46
C ILE A 173 -5.06 -10.69 4.79
N LYS A 174 -4.26 -10.95 3.76
CA LYS A 174 -2.94 -11.58 3.87
C LYS A 174 -1.88 -10.75 3.16
N ARG A 175 -0.68 -10.70 3.74
CA ARG A 175 0.49 -10.17 3.05
C ARG A 175 0.91 -11.15 1.95
N CYS A 176 1.35 -10.63 0.81
CA CYS A 176 1.85 -11.45 -0.28
C CYS A 176 3.27 -11.98 0.01
N ASP A 177 3.37 -13.09 0.76
CA ASP A 177 4.66 -13.66 1.17
C ASP A 177 5.17 -14.80 0.25
N SER A 178 4.29 -15.36 -0.58
CA SER A 178 4.65 -16.48 -1.46
C SER A 178 3.80 -16.50 -2.73
N ASN A 179 4.36 -17.01 -3.83
CA ASN A 179 3.68 -17.15 -5.11
C ASN A 179 2.38 -17.97 -5.01
N LYS A 180 2.26 -18.87 -4.03
CA LYS A 180 1.05 -19.67 -3.79
C LYS A 180 -0.20 -18.82 -3.57
N ILE A 181 -0.06 -17.65 -2.94
CA ILE A 181 -1.20 -16.74 -2.70
C ILE A 181 -1.66 -16.14 -4.03
N ILE A 182 -0.71 -15.76 -4.89
CA ILE A 182 -0.97 -15.17 -6.21
C ILE A 182 -1.60 -16.22 -7.13
N GLU A 183 -0.99 -17.41 -7.23
CA GLU A 183 -1.53 -18.53 -8.02
C GLU A 183 -2.96 -18.88 -7.59
N LYS A 184 -3.23 -18.88 -6.28
CA LYS A 184 -4.57 -19.17 -5.76
C LYS A 184 -5.60 -18.13 -6.19
N LEU A 185 -5.25 -16.84 -6.16
CA LEU A 185 -6.19 -15.74 -6.45
C LEU A 185 -6.32 -15.45 -7.95
N PHE A 186 -5.21 -15.49 -8.67
CA PHE A 186 -5.07 -14.99 -10.04
C PHE A 186 -4.60 -16.06 -11.04
N GLY A 187 -4.52 -17.33 -10.64
CA GLY A 187 -4.11 -18.42 -11.54
C GLY A 187 -5.04 -18.56 -12.76
N ASN A 188 -6.31 -18.19 -12.63
CA ASN A 188 -7.27 -18.18 -13.74
C ASN A 188 -6.91 -17.15 -14.83
N GLU A 189 -6.20 -16.08 -14.47
CA GLU A 189 -5.72 -15.04 -15.38
C GLU A 189 -4.33 -15.37 -15.93
N GLY A 190 -3.78 -16.53 -15.58
CA GLY A 190 -2.43 -16.96 -15.94
C GLY A 190 -1.32 -16.31 -15.10
N ILE A 191 -1.66 -15.67 -13.98
CA ILE A 191 -0.68 -15.01 -13.11
C ILE A 191 -0.20 -15.98 -12.04
N ASN A 192 0.97 -16.58 -12.28
CA ASN A 192 1.49 -17.65 -11.43
C ASN A 192 2.65 -17.21 -10.52
N SER A 193 3.13 -15.98 -10.65
CA SER A 193 4.29 -15.52 -9.88
C SER A 193 4.20 -14.04 -9.55
N PHE A 194 4.91 -13.63 -8.48
CA PHE A 194 4.94 -12.23 -8.08
C PHE A 194 5.52 -11.29 -9.14
N PRO A 195 6.63 -11.59 -9.84
CA PRO A 195 7.11 -10.73 -10.92
C PRO A 195 6.09 -10.56 -12.04
N LEU A 196 5.43 -11.64 -12.44
CA LEU A 196 4.39 -11.60 -13.47
C LEU A 196 3.18 -10.77 -13.01
N PHE A 197 2.80 -10.88 -11.74
CA PHE A 197 1.77 -10.04 -11.14
C PHE A 197 2.14 -8.55 -11.20
N CYS A 198 3.36 -8.19 -10.82
CA CYS A 198 3.84 -6.81 -10.90
C CYS A 198 3.86 -6.28 -12.34
N GLU A 199 4.30 -7.08 -13.31
CA GLU A 199 4.22 -6.74 -14.74
C GLU A 199 2.78 -6.55 -15.20
N TYR A 200 1.89 -7.46 -14.82
CA TYR A 200 0.47 -7.41 -15.19
C TYR A 200 -0.22 -6.13 -14.70
N ILE A 201 0.02 -5.76 -13.44
CA ILE A 201 -0.52 -4.56 -12.81
C ILE A 201 0.10 -3.30 -13.42
N PHE A 202 1.41 -3.28 -13.65
CA PHE A 202 2.10 -2.11 -14.22
C PHE A 202 1.70 -1.86 -15.69
N GLU A 203 1.65 -2.92 -16.50
CA GLU A 203 1.21 -2.86 -17.90
C GLU A 203 -0.31 -2.66 -18.04
N CYS A 204 -1.05 -2.64 -16.91
CA CYS A 204 -2.49 -2.44 -16.87
C CYS A 204 -3.23 -3.36 -17.86
N LYS A 205 -2.91 -4.66 -17.80
CA LYS A 205 -3.55 -5.67 -18.65
C LYS A 205 -5.07 -5.73 -18.42
N ASN A 206 -5.77 -6.43 -19.31
CA ASN A 206 -7.21 -6.67 -19.19
C ASN A 206 -7.54 -7.15 -17.77
N ASN A 207 -8.61 -6.66 -17.15
CA ASN A 207 -9.00 -6.96 -15.75
C ASN A 207 -8.11 -6.38 -14.63
N ALA A 208 -6.98 -5.71 -14.93
CA ALA A 208 -6.11 -5.14 -13.89
C ALA A 208 -6.83 -4.14 -12.98
N ASP A 209 -7.74 -3.32 -13.52
CA ASP A 209 -8.52 -2.34 -12.72
C ASP A 209 -9.39 -3.04 -11.66
N ASN A 210 -10.04 -4.15 -12.02
CA ASN A 210 -10.85 -4.94 -11.09
C ASN A 210 -9.98 -5.61 -10.02
N ILE A 211 -8.83 -6.17 -10.41
CA ILE A 211 -7.87 -6.75 -9.48
C ILE A 211 -7.41 -5.71 -8.44
N MET A 212 -7.05 -4.51 -8.92
CA MET A 212 -6.61 -3.41 -8.05
C MET A 212 -7.73 -2.95 -7.09
N LYS A 213 -8.98 -2.90 -7.56
CA LYS A 213 -10.14 -2.43 -6.76
C LYS A 213 -10.62 -3.47 -5.73
N GLU A 214 -10.66 -4.75 -6.09
CA GLU A 214 -11.29 -5.78 -5.25
C GLU A 214 -10.30 -6.54 -4.36
N TYR A 215 -9.11 -6.85 -4.88
CA TYR A 215 -8.16 -7.73 -4.22
C TYR A 215 -7.04 -6.97 -3.50
N ILE A 216 -6.56 -5.87 -4.06
CA ILE A 216 -5.49 -5.09 -3.42
C ILE A 216 -6.09 -4.20 -2.33
N ILE A 217 -5.61 -4.38 -1.09
CA ILE A 217 -5.97 -3.49 0.01
C ILE A 217 -5.25 -2.14 -0.14
N PRO A 218 -5.91 -1.00 0.09
CA PRO A 218 -5.27 0.31 0.05
C PRO A 218 -3.99 0.37 0.89
N PHE A 219 -2.90 0.80 0.28
CA PHE A 219 -1.56 0.88 0.85
C PHE A 219 -1.56 1.83 2.05
N ASP A 220 -1.00 1.37 3.17
CA ASP A 220 -1.00 2.14 4.41
C ASP A 220 0.22 3.06 4.53
N PHE A 221 -0.05 4.36 4.59
CA PHE A 221 0.92 5.43 4.91
C PHE A 221 0.46 6.28 6.09
N SER A 222 -0.35 5.72 7.00
CA SER A 222 -0.85 6.40 8.19
C SER A 222 0.24 6.97 9.12
N PHE A 223 1.49 6.52 9.00
CA PHE A 223 2.64 7.09 9.71
C PHE A 223 2.90 8.57 9.34
N LEU A 224 2.43 9.03 8.17
CA LEU A 224 2.50 10.42 7.72
C LEU A 224 1.55 11.35 8.50
N LYS A 225 0.64 10.81 9.30
CA LYS A 225 -0.21 11.62 10.20
C LYS A 225 0.61 12.37 11.24
N ASN A 226 1.81 11.90 11.56
CA ASN A 226 2.71 12.56 12.49
C ASN A 226 3.37 13.76 11.78
N SER A 227 3.10 14.98 12.28
CA SER A 227 3.61 16.22 11.68
C SER A 227 5.13 16.23 11.55
N THR A 228 5.83 15.73 12.56
CA THR A 228 7.30 15.63 12.54
C THR A 228 7.79 14.81 11.35
N THR A 229 7.16 13.67 11.07
CA THR A 229 7.55 12.82 9.95
C THR A 229 7.34 13.52 8.62
N PHE A 230 6.24 14.27 8.49
CA PHE A 230 5.96 15.03 7.27
C PHE A 230 7.04 16.10 7.04
N ASP A 231 7.42 16.83 8.09
CA ASP A 231 8.48 17.85 8.03
C ASP A 231 9.85 17.25 7.68
N PHE A 232 10.16 16.07 8.24
CA PHE A 232 11.41 15.34 7.92
C PHE A 232 11.50 14.91 6.45
N LEU A 233 10.38 14.59 5.81
CA LEU A 233 10.37 14.12 4.42
C LEU A 233 10.55 15.26 3.41
N GLN A 234 10.42 16.53 3.83
CA GLN A 234 10.68 17.73 3.02
C GLN A 234 10.11 17.62 1.61
N PHE A 235 8.78 17.49 1.49
CA PHE A 235 8.12 17.45 0.18
C PHE A 235 8.32 18.78 -0.55
N LYS A 236 8.64 18.73 -1.86
CA LYS A 236 8.90 19.92 -2.68
C LYS A 236 7.62 20.71 -2.96
N ASN A 237 6.51 19.99 -3.15
CA ASN A 237 5.21 20.53 -3.53
C ASN A 237 4.16 20.11 -2.51
N ASP A 238 3.11 20.92 -2.40
CA ASP A 238 1.90 20.52 -1.70
C ASP A 238 1.35 19.25 -2.36
N LEU A 239 1.15 18.20 -1.57
CA LEU A 239 0.66 16.91 -2.06
C LEU A 239 -0.81 17.04 -2.46
N VAL A 240 -1.15 17.73 -3.55
CA VAL A 240 -2.54 17.98 -3.96
C VAL A 240 -2.65 17.89 -5.47
N GLY A 241 -3.65 17.14 -5.93
CA GLY A 241 -3.99 17.04 -7.34
C GLY A 241 -3.03 16.21 -8.17
N PHE A 242 -2.97 16.52 -9.46
CA PHE A 242 -2.22 15.75 -10.43
C PHE A 242 -0.74 16.16 -10.44
N MET A 243 0.12 15.27 -9.99
CA MET A 243 1.56 15.47 -9.84
C MET A 243 2.38 14.85 -10.99
N LYS A 244 1.72 14.24 -11.99
CA LYS A 244 2.39 13.54 -13.10
C LYS A 244 3.49 12.59 -12.60
N ASP A 245 4.75 12.90 -12.89
CA ASP A 245 5.90 12.08 -12.51
C ASP A 245 6.43 12.36 -11.11
N GLU A 246 6.14 13.52 -10.51
CA GLU A 246 6.66 13.92 -9.20
C GLU A 246 6.14 13.02 -8.07
N ILE A 247 5.04 12.30 -8.31
CA ILE A 247 4.51 11.30 -7.39
C ILE A 247 5.54 10.20 -7.07
N ASN A 248 6.47 9.95 -8.00
CA ASN A 248 7.52 8.96 -7.85
C ASN A 248 8.54 9.40 -6.79
N ASP A 249 8.95 10.67 -6.78
CA ASP A 249 9.82 11.25 -5.76
C ASP A 249 9.16 11.16 -4.37
N VAL A 250 7.84 11.38 -4.31
CA VAL A 250 7.04 11.26 -3.09
C VAL A 250 7.04 9.82 -2.58
N LEU A 251 6.83 8.85 -3.47
CA LEU A 251 6.82 7.44 -3.12
C LEU A 251 8.19 6.93 -2.65
N GLU A 252 9.27 7.32 -3.31
CA GLU A 252 10.64 6.96 -2.91
C GLU A 252 10.98 7.40 -1.49
N LYS A 253 10.40 8.50 -1.02
CA LYS A 253 10.55 9.00 0.35
C LYS A 253 9.70 8.25 1.39
N ILE A 254 8.58 7.67 0.96
CA ILE A 254 7.55 7.09 1.85
C ILE A 254 7.65 5.56 1.94
N ILE A 255 8.28 4.89 0.96
CA ILE A 255 8.40 3.42 0.84
C ILE A 255 9.73 2.88 1.34
#